data_AF-A0A1V3R0X3-F1
#
_entry.id   AF-A0A1V3R0X3-F1
#
_cell.length_a   1.000
_cell.length_b   1.000
_cell.length_c   1.000
_cell.angle_alpha   90.00
_cell.angle_beta   90.00
_cell.angle_gamma   90.00
#
_symmetry.space_group_name_H-M   'P 1'
#
loop_
_entity.id
_entity.type
_entity.pdbx_description
1 polymer ?
#
loop_
_entity_poly.entity_id
_entity_poly.type
_entity_poly.pdbx_seq_one_letter_code
_entity_poly.pdbx_strand_id
1 'polypeptide(L)'
;MEKELSNNESLALITEMINRAKRETAGDGGFQMRLWGWVIAICNFGHFTLEKIGYEYPYYVWFLVAPAAIVSFWKGFQIAKKARVKSHISEVINQVWITVFVGIVIMLAFMPVIGYYQNPIILILAGIGMWTTGALIRVNFVRGGGLLLLVAAVIGFMLPISAQYLVSGIAMVLGYLLPGYYLNNNCRERV
;
A
#
# COMPACT_ATOMS: atom_id res chain seq x y z
N MET A 1 44.40 18.94 7.41
CA MET A 1 43.60 20.18 7.45
C MET A 1 42.15 19.79 7.28
N GLU A 2 41.44 19.63 8.39
CA GLU A 2 39.99 19.50 8.37
C GLU A 2 39.41 20.85 7.92
N LYS A 3 38.68 20.85 6.80
CA LYS A 3 37.93 22.02 6.37
C LYS A 3 36.75 22.15 7.34
N GLU A 4 36.79 23.16 8.21
CA GLU A 4 35.60 23.55 8.96
C GLU A 4 34.53 24.00 7.95
N LEU A 5 33.49 23.18 7.80
CA LEU A 5 32.32 23.53 6.99
C LEU A 5 31.67 24.76 7.63
N SER A 6 31.47 25.81 6.84
CA SER A 6 30.67 26.97 7.25
C SER A 6 29.31 26.48 7.76
N ASN A 7 28.75 27.10 8.81
CA ASN A 7 27.43 26.74 9.36
C ASN A 7 26.35 26.60 8.26
N ASN A 8 26.45 27.39 7.19
CA ASN A 8 25.54 27.31 6.04
C ASN A 8 25.76 26.07 5.17
N GLU A 9 27.01 25.62 4.97
CA GLU A 9 27.33 24.39 4.22
C GLU A 9 26.92 23.14 5.00
N SER A 10 27.13 23.13 6.33
CA SER A 10 26.67 22.04 7.19
C SER A 10 25.14 21.94 7.22
N LEU A 11 24.43 23.07 7.33
CA LEU A 11 22.96 23.10 7.25
C LEU A 11 22.45 22.70 5.87
N ALA A 12 23.12 23.12 4.80
CA ALA A 12 22.79 22.70 3.43
C ALA A 12 22.98 21.18 3.26
N LEU A 13 24.07 20.63 3.77
CA LEU A 13 24.37 19.20 3.70
C LEU A 13 23.40 18.36 4.55
N ILE A 14 23.04 18.81 5.75
CA ILE A 14 21.99 18.18 6.58
C ILE A 14 20.64 18.22 5.85
N THR A 15 20.29 19.36 5.25
CA THR A 15 19.04 19.52 4.49
C THR A 15 19.01 18.61 3.26
N GLU A 16 20.13 18.49 2.55
CA GLU A 16 20.28 17.59 1.42
C GLU A 16 20.14 16.13 1.86
N MET A 17 20.78 15.73 2.96
CA MET A 17 20.65 14.38 3.52
C MET A 17 19.22 14.07 3.96
N ILE A 18 18.52 15.01 4.61
CA ILE A 18 17.12 14.87 5.01
C ILE A 18 16.22 14.73 3.78
N ASN A 19 16.44 15.55 2.75
CA ASN A 19 15.67 15.49 1.51
C ASN A 19 15.93 14.20 0.73
N ARG A 20 17.17 13.70 0.75
CA ARG A 20 17.54 12.43 0.12
C ARG A 20 16.91 11.24 0.85
N ALA A 21 16.95 11.22 2.17
CA ALA A 21 16.28 10.19 2.99
C ALA A 21 14.76 10.21 2.78
N LYS A 22 14.13 11.39 2.68
CA LYS A 22 12.72 11.53 2.30
C LYS A 22 12.45 10.99 0.89
N ARG A 23 13.31 11.29 -0.10
CA ARG A 23 13.15 10.85 -1.49
C ARG A 23 13.24 9.32 -1.64
N GLU A 24 14.19 8.69 -0.97
CA GLU A 24 14.32 7.22 -1.01
C GLU A 24 13.09 6.55 -0.36
N THR A 25 12.67 7.02 0.82
CA THR A 25 11.49 6.48 1.52
C THR A 25 10.19 6.65 0.72
N ALA A 26 10.04 7.78 0.02
CA ALA A 26 8.89 8.09 -0.82
C ALA A 26 8.87 7.28 -2.13
N GLY A 27 10.02 7.13 -2.80
CA GLY A 27 10.14 6.36 -4.04
C GLY A 27 9.88 4.87 -3.83
N ASP A 28 10.39 4.32 -2.73
CA ASP A 28 10.25 2.91 -2.38
C ASP A 28 8.82 2.58 -1.95
N GLY A 29 8.20 3.41 -1.09
CA GLY A 29 6.80 3.26 -0.67
C GLY A 29 5.80 3.43 -1.83
N GLY A 30 6.07 4.36 -2.75
CA GLY A 30 5.22 4.61 -3.91
C GLY A 30 5.20 3.48 -4.94
N PHE A 31 6.26 2.69 -5.07
CA PHE A 31 6.24 1.49 -5.92
C PHE A 31 5.30 0.41 -5.36
N GLN A 32 5.43 0.11 -4.07
CA GLN A 32 4.65 -0.94 -3.42
C GLN A 32 3.15 -0.60 -3.40
N MET A 33 2.78 0.66 -3.13
CA MET A 33 1.40 1.12 -3.21
C MET A 33 0.80 0.96 -4.62
N ARG A 34 1.57 1.26 -5.68
CA ARG A 34 1.10 1.11 -7.07
C ARG A 34 0.95 -0.35 -7.48
N LEU A 35 1.92 -1.19 -7.11
CA LEU A 35 1.89 -2.61 -7.44
C LEU A 35 0.66 -3.28 -6.80
N TRP A 36 0.48 -3.10 -5.49
CA TRP A 36 -0.66 -3.68 -4.78
C TRP A 36 -1.99 -3.06 -5.20
N GLY A 37 -2.05 -1.75 -5.46
CA GLY A 37 -3.25 -1.10 -5.97
C GLY A 37 -3.69 -1.66 -7.34
N TRP A 38 -2.77 -1.85 -8.28
CA TRP A 38 -3.10 -2.43 -9.59
C TRP A 38 -3.49 -3.90 -9.50
N VAL A 39 -2.70 -4.70 -8.76
CA VAL A 39 -2.95 -6.14 -8.64
C VAL A 39 -4.29 -6.40 -7.96
N ILE A 40 -4.57 -5.74 -6.84
CA ILE A 40 -5.83 -5.94 -6.10
C ILE A 40 -7.02 -5.37 -6.89
N ALA A 41 -6.87 -4.25 -7.60
CA ALA A 41 -7.93 -3.73 -8.47
C ALA A 41 -8.26 -4.73 -9.59
N ILE A 42 -7.26 -5.23 -10.31
CA ILE A 42 -7.45 -6.23 -11.37
C ILE A 42 -8.07 -7.51 -10.79
N CYS A 43 -7.63 -7.95 -9.61
CA CYS A 43 -8.22 -9.11 -8.95
C CYS A 43 -9.70 -8.91 -8.63
N ASN A 44 -10.07 -7.76 -8.08
CA ASN A 44 -11.45 -7.45 -7.74
C ASN A 44 -12.35 -7.30 -8.97
N PHE A 45 -11.90 -6.56 -9.99
CA PHE A 45 -12.65 -6.41 -11.24
C PHE A 45 -12.77 -7.74 -11.99
N GLY A 46 -11.69 -8.53 -12.05
CA GLY A 46 -11.69 -9.84 -12.68
C GLY A 46 -12.61 -10.82 -11.96
N HIS A 47 -12.58 -10.85 -10.62
CA HIS A 47 -13.49 -11.71 -9.85
C HIS A 47 -14.95 -11.34 -10.12
N PHE A 48 -15.27 -10.03 -10.10
CA PHE A 48 -16.61 -9.54 -10.40
C PHE A 48 -17.09 -9.88 -11.81
N THR A 49 -16.24 -9.74 -12.82
CA THR A 49 -16.61 -10.07 -14.22
C THR A 49 -16.78 -11.56 -14.42
N LEU A 50 -15.89 -12.40 -13.86
CA LEU A 50 -16.01 -13.87 -13.96
C LEU A 50 -17.26 -14.38 -13.23
N GLU A 51 -17.57 -13.83 -12.06
CA GLU A 51 -18.78 -14.15 -11.30
C GLU A 51 -20.04 -13.77 -12.11
N LYS A 52 -20.04 -12.61 -12.77
CA LYS A 52 -21.17 -12.15 -13.59
C LYS A 52 -21.36 -12.96 -14.88
N ILE A 53 -20.29 -13.55 -15.41
CA ILE A 53 -20.31 -14.43 -16.60
C ILE A 53 -20.75 -15.87 -16.22
N GLY A 54 -20.88 -16.17 -14.92
CA GLY A 54 -21.27 -17.50 -14.44
C GLY A 54 -20.16 -18.54 -14.55
N TYR A 55 -18.90 -18.10 -14.54
CA TYR A 55 -17.74 -19.00 -14.62
C TYR A 55 -17.59 -19.76 -13.29
N GLU A 56 -17.37 -21.07 -13.33
CA GLU A 56 -17.35 -21.92 -12.11
C GLU A 56 -16.19 -21.60 -11.14
N TYR A 57 -15.13 -20.93 -11.60
CA TYR A 57 -13.92 -20.68 -10.79
C TYR A 57 -13.43 -19.22 -10.85
N PRO A 58 -14.18 -18.23 -10.32
CA PRO A 58 -13.77 -16.83 -10.27
C PRO A 58 -12.51 -16.60 -9.40
N TYR A 59 -12.16 -17.57 -8.55
CA TYR A 59 -10.97 -17.54 -7.69
C TYR A 59 -9.63 -17.55 -8.44
N TYR A 60 -9.60 -17.96 -9.72
CA TYR A 60 -8.36 -18.00 -10.50
C TYR A 60 -7.66 -16.65 -10.60
N VAL A 61 -8.41 -15.55 -10.56
CA VAL A 61 -7.84 -14.20 -10.65
C VAL A 61 -6.92 -13.90 -9.47
N TRP A 62 -7.18 -14.51 -8.31
CA TRP A 62 -6.33 -14.35 -7.12
C TRP A 62 -4.95 -15.01 -7.25
N PHE A 63 -4.72 -15.88 -8.24
CA PHE A 63 -3.36 -16.36 -8.54
C PHE A 63 -2.40 -15.23 -8.92
N LEU A 64 -2.90 -14.09 -9.41
CA LEU A 64 -2.08 -12.90 -9.69
C LEU A 64 -1.46 -12.27 -8.44
N VAL A 65 -2.02 -12.54 -7.25
CA VAL A 65 -1.47 -12.07 -5.98
C VAL A 65 -0.16 -12.79 -5.64
N ALA A 66 0.01 -14.05 -6.01
CA ALA A 66 1.23 -14.81 -5.75
C ALA A 66 2.49 -14.21 -6.42
N PRO A 67 2.53 -13.97 -7.75
CA PRO A 67 3.68 -13.33 -8.38
C PRO A 67 3.87 -11.88 -7.90
N ALA A 68 2.78 -11.16 -7.60
CA ALA A 68 2.86 -9.82 -7.02
C ALA A 68 3.55 -9.84 -5.64
N ALA A 69 3.20 -10.78 -4.78
CA ALA A 69 3.83 -10.97 -3.48
C ALA A 69 5.32 -11.30 -3.62
N ILE A 70 5.68 -12.19 -4.56
CA ILE A 70 7.09 -12.52 -4.85
C ILE A 70 7.87 -11.28 -5.30
N VAL A 71 7.34 -10.49 -6.24
CA VAL A 71 7.98 -9.25 -6.71
C VAL A 71 8.09 -8.23 -5.59
N SER A 72 7.05 -8.08 -4.77
CA SER A 72 7.04 -7.17 -3.61
C SER A 72 8.12 -7.57 -2.60
N PHE A 73 8.25 -8.86 -2.30
CA PHE A 73 9.25 -9.36 -1.36
C PHE A 73 10.67 -9.18 -1.91
N TRP A 74 10.89 -9.51 -3.19
CA TRP A 74 12.21 -9.38 -3.81
C TRP A 74 12.67 -7.93 -3.88
N LYS A 75 11.80 -7.01 -4.30
CA LYS A 75 12.10 -5.58 -4.27
C LYS A 75 12.28 -5.06 -2.85
N GLY A 76 11.43 -5.47 -1.91
CA GLY A 76 11.59 -5.12 -0.49
C GLY A 76 12.97 -5.53 0.05
N PHE A 77 13.45 -6.71 -0.33
CA PHE A 77 14.79 -7.18 0.01
C PHE A 77 15.91 -6.38 -0.66
N GLN A 78 15.75 -6.02 -1.94
CA GLN A 78 16.72 -5.16 -2.64
C GLN A 78 16.80 -3.76 -2.03
N ILE A 79 15.66 -3.18 -1.67
CA ILE A 79 15.55 -1.87 -1.01
C ILE A 79 16.20 -1.94 0.38
N ALA A 80 15.87 -2.96 1.17
CA ALA A 80 16.49 -3.18 2.48
C ALA A 80 18.02 -3.35 2.41
N LYS A 81 18.54 -3.95 1.33
CA LYS A 81 19.98 -4.13 1.09
C LYS A 81 20.67 -2.85 0.59
N LYS A 82 19.97 -1.99 -0.15
CA LYS A 82 20.50 -0.72 -0.68
C LYS A 82 20.39 0.44 0.32
N ALA A 83 19.48 0.35 1.29
CA ALA A 83 19.31 1.37 2.32
C ALA A 83 20.57 1.50 3.18
N ARG A 84 21.35 2.56 2.95
CA ARG A 84 22.58 2.88 3.72
C ARG A 84 22.28 3.27 5.17
N VAL A 85 21.05 3.72 5.47
CA VAL A 85 20.57 4.05 6.81
C VAL A 85 19.13 3.53 6.93
N LYS A 86 18.90 2.58 7.83
CA LYS A 86 17.53 2.16 8.18
C LYS A 86 16.86 3.29 8.95
N SER A 87 15.95 4.01 8.31
CA SER A 87 15.12 4.99 9.01
C SER A 87 14.16 4.25 9.95
N HIS A 88 14.09 4.65 11.22
CA HIS A 88 13.10 4.15 12.18
C HIS A 88 11.67 4.21 11.63
N ILE A 89 11.37 5.20 10.77
CA ILE A 89 10.07 5.34 10.11
C ILE A 89 9.80 4.16 9.16
N SER A 90 10.78 3.78 8.34
CA SER A 90 10.64 2.67 7.38
C SER A 90 10.50 1.32 8.08
N GLU A 91 11.17 1.15 9.23
CA GLU A 91 11.06 -0.07 10.04
C GLU A 91 9.66 -0.22 10.64
N VAL A 92 9.11 0.85 11.22
CA VAL A 92 7.74 0.85 11.75
C VAL A 92 6.72 0.59 10.63
N ILE A 93 6.88 1.21 9.46
CA ILE A 93 5.99 0.96 8.30
C ILE A 93 6.04 -0.52 7.91
N ASN A 94 7.21 -1.13 7.83
CA ASN A 94 7.33 -2.56 7.52
C ASN A 94 6.66 -3.44 8.58
N GLN A 95 6.84 -3.14 9.87
CA GLN A 95 6.19 -3.89 10.96
C GLN A 95 4.66 -3.81 10.89
N VAL A 96 4.12 -2.61 10.63
CA VAL A 96 2.68 -2.41 10.41
C VAL A 96 2.18 -3.28 9.26
N TRP A 97 2.89 -3.30 8.13
CA TRP A 97 2.50 -4.08 6.97
C TRP A 97 2.62 -5.60 7.17
N ILE A 98 3.63 -6.06 7.91
CA ILE A 98 3.70 -7.46 8.35
C ILE A 98 2.49 -7.81 9.20
N THR A 99 2.08 -6.92 10.11
CA THR A 99 0.92 -7.13 10.99
C THR A 99 -0.38 -7.18 10.17
N VAL A 100 -0.55 -6.28 9.20
CA VAL A 100 -1.67 -6.31 8.24
C VAL A 100 -1.68 -7.62 7.46
N PHE A 101 -0.52 -8.07 6.95
CA PHE A 101 -0.41 -9.31 6.18
C PHE A 101 -0.77 -10.55 7.02
N VAL A 102 -0.27 -10.64 8.25
CA VAL A 102 -0.65 -11.71 9.19
C VAL A 102 -2.15 -11.68 9.46
N GLY A 103 -2.74 -10.49 9.66
CA GLY A 103 -4.18 -10.33 9.83
C GLY A 103 -4.98 -10.84 8.63
N ILE A 104 -4.53 -10.55 7.40
CA ILE A 104 -5.15 -11.06 6.18
C ILE A 104 -5.05 -12.58 6.09
N VAL A 105 -3.89 -13.18 6.41
CA VAL A 105 -3.71 -14.65 6.38
C VAL A 105 -4.62 -15.35 7.38
N ILE A 106 -4.73 -14.82 8.61
CA ILE A 106 -5.66 -15.36 9.62
C ILE A 106 -7.10 -15.26 9.12
N MET A 107 -7.48 -14.11 8.54
CA MET A 107 -8.81 -13.89 7.99
C MET A 107 -9.15 -14.89 6.87
N LEU A 108 -8.21 -15.14 5.96
CA LEU A 108 -8.34 -16.14 4.89
C LEU A 108 -8.42 -17.58 5.45
N ALA A 109 -7.72 -17.89 6.55
CA ALA A 109 -7.80 -19.20 7.19
C ALA A 109 -9.17 -19.47 7.85
N PHE A 110 -9.86 -18.42 8.33
CA PHE A 110 -11.17 -18.51 9.00
C PHE A 110 -12.35 -18.11 8.09
N MET A 111 -12.14 -18.12 6.77
CA MET A 111 -13.14 -17.77 5.77
C MET A 111 -14.52 -18.47 5.92
N PRO A 112 -14.61 -19.77 6.30
CA PRO A 112 -15.89 -20.46 6.50
C PRO A 112 -16.69 -19.93 7.69
N VAL A 113 -16.02 -19.40 8.71
CA VAL A 113 -16.64 -18.87 9.95
C VAL A 113 -17.15 -17.45 9.73
N ILE A 114 -16.51 -16.70 8.83
CA ILE A 114 -16.74 -15.27 8.61
C ILE A 114 -17.81 -15.04 7.50
N GLY A 115 -18.36 -16.10 6.90
CA GLY A 115 -19.49 -15.98 5.97
C GLY A 115 -19.17 -15.21 4.69
N TYR A 116 -17.94 -15.32 4.17
CA TYR A 116 -17.48 -14.70 2.92
C TYR A 116 -17.37 -13.15 2.91
N TYR A 117 -17.50 -12.47 4.06
CA TYR A 117 -17.26 -11.02 4.20
C TYR A 117 -15.77 -10.64 4.24
N GLN A 118 -14.94 -11.32 3.45
CA GLN A 118 -13.49 -11.14 3.46
C GLN A 118 -13.03 -9.79 2.93
N ASN A 119 -13.70 -9.29 1.88
CA ASN A 119 -13.26 -8.10 1.16
C ASN A 119 -13.35 -6.82 2.03
N PRO A 120 -14.46 -6.56 2.74
CA PRO A 120 -14.58 -5.42 3.65
C PRO A 120 -13.55 -5.47 4.79
N ILE A 121 -13.25 -6.65 5.33
CA ILE A 121 -12.27 -6.78 6.43
C ILE A 121 -10.85 -6.48 5.91
N ILE A 122 -10.49 -6.99 4.73
CA ILE A 122 -9.21 -6.68 4.10
C ILE A 122 -9.08 -5.18 3.82
N LEU A 123 -10.15 -4.52 3.37
CA LEU A 123 -10.19 -3.06 3.21
C LEU A 123 -9.95 -2.32 4.52
N ILE A 124 -10.49 -2.79 5.65
CA ILE A 124 -10.21 -2.19 6.97
C ILE A 124 -8.73 -2.30 7.31
N LEU A 125 -8.16 -3.50 7.20
CA LEU A 125 -6.75 -3.74 7.53
C LEU A 125 -5.83 -2.92 6.63
N ALA A 126 -6.12 -2.87 5.33
CA ALA A 126 -5.38 -2.06 4.36
C ALA A 126 -5.55 -0.55 4.64
N GLY A 127 -6.75 -0.11 4.99
CA GLY A 127 -7.05 1.28 5.36
C GLY A 127 -6.27 1.74 6.60
N ILE A 128 -6.18 0.90 7.63
CA ILE A 128 -5.36 1.17 8.84
C ILE A 128 -3.88 1.24 8.46
N GLY A 129 -3.38 0.29 7.67
CA GLY A 129 -2.00 0.28 7.19
C GLY A 129 -1.65 1.55 6.40
N MET A 130 -2.54 1.97 5.48
CA MET A 130 -2.39 3.18 4.68
C MET A 130 -2.47 4.46 5.50
N TRP A 131 -3.45 4.55 6.41
CA TRP A 131 -3.58 5.69 7.31
C TRP A 131 -2.33 5.87 8.16
N THR A 132 -1.85 4.77 8.76
CA THR A 132 -0.62 4.77 9.58
C THR A 132 0.61 5.12 8.75
N THR A 133 0.71 4.57 7.53
CA THR A 133 1.79 4.92 6.59
C THR A 133 1.75 6.42 6.27
N GLY A 134 0.58 6.97 5.93
CA GLY A 134 0.37 8.40 5.70
C GLY A 134 0.61 9.27 6.93
N ALA A 135 0.36 8.73 8.13
CA ALA A 135 0.64 9.37 9.40
C ALA A 135 2.14 9.56 9.61
N LEU A 136 2.90 8.50 9.41
CA LEU A 136 4.35 8.42 9.61
C LEU A 136 5.13 9.24 8.58
N ILE A 137 4.77 9.17 7.29
CA ILE A 137 5.43 9.96 6.24
C ILE A 137 4.95 11.42 6.20
N ARG A 138 3.95 11.79 7.02
CA ARG A 138 3.32 13.12 7.08
C ARG A 138 2.80 13.63 5.72
N VAL A 139 2.23 12.74 4.91
CA VAL A 139 1.60 13.09 3.63
C VAL A 139 0.09 12.95 3.76
N ASN A 140 -0.61 14.07 3.83
CA ASN A 140 -2.07 14.12 4.00
C ASN A 140 -2.82 13.39 2.88
N PHE A 141 -2.25 13.35 1.67
CA PHE A 141 -2.85 12.66 0.53
C PHE A 141 -2.91 11.13 0.73
N VAL A 142 -1.89 10.53 1.36
CA VAL A 142 -1.89 9.10 1.72
C VAL A 142 -2.85 8.81 2.87
N ARG A 143 -2.96 9.73 3.84
CA ARG A 143 -3.97 9.63 4.91
C ARG A 143 -5.38 9.64 4.33
N GLY A 144 -5.66 10.52 3.37
CA GLY A 144 -6.93 10.55 2.64
C GLY A 144 -7.24 9.24 1.93
N GLY A 145 -6.24 8.62 1.29
CA GLY A 145 -6.37 7.30 0.68
C GLY A 145 -6.76 6.21 1.69
N GLY A 146 -6.12 6.17 2.86
CA GLY A 146 -6.49 5.25 3.94
C GLY A 146 -7.91 5.45 4.45
N LEU A 147 -8.36 6.71 4.60
CA LEU A 147 -9.73 7.02 5.01
C LEU A 147 -10.76 6.58 3.97
N LEU A 148 -10.48 6.78 2.69
CA LEU A 148 -11.35 6.32 1.59
C LEU A 148 -11.54 4.80 1.62
N LEU A 149 -10.48 4.04 1.92
CA LEU A 149 -10.56 2.59 2.07
C LEU A 149 -11.43 2.18 3.26
N LEU A 150 -11.33 2.89 4.38
CA LEU A 150 -12.17 2.64 5.56
C LEU A 150 -13.65 2.93 5.26
N VAL A 151 -13.94 4.05 4.59
CA VAL A 151 -15.31 4.39 4.17
C VAL A 151 -15.84 3.33 3.19
N ALA A 152 -15.02 2.91 2.23
CA ALA A 152 -15.39 1.84 1.30
C ALA A 152 -15.64 0.49 1.99
N ALA A 153 -14.91 0.19 3.07
CA ALA A 153 -15.15 -1.02 3.86
C ALA A 153 -16.53 -1.01 4.53
N VAL A 154 -16.92 0.13 5.12
CA VAL A 154 -18.26 0.31 5.72
C VAL A 154 -19.35 0.09 4.67
N ILE A 155 -19.18 0.68 3.48
CA ILE A 155 -20.11 0.49 2.35
C ILE A 155 -20.12 -0.99 1.91
N GLY A 156 -18.96 -1.65 1.92
CA GLY A 156 -18.83 -3.07 1.59
C GLY A 156 -19.63 -3.99 2.51
N PHE A 157 -19.67 -3.73 3.82
CA PHE A 157 -20.48 -4.56 4.75
C PHE A 157 -21.99 -4.47 4.48
N MET A 158 -22.46 -3.36 3.92
CA MET A 158 -23.88 -3.15 3.62
C MET A 158 -24.30 -3.72 2.26
N LEU A 159 -23.36 -4.26 1.47
CA LEU A 159 -23.61 -4.71 0.11
C LEU A 159 -23.56 -6.25 -0.02
N PRO A 160 -24.33 -6.83 -0.97
CA PRO A 160 -24.22 -8.24 -1.32
C PRO A 160 -22.84 -8.57 -1.87
N ILE A 161 -22.39 -9.82 -1.66
CA ILE A 161 -21.03 -10.32 -1.91
C ILE A 161 -20.49 -9.90 -3.30
N SER A 162 -21.29 -9.99 -4.35
CA SER A 162 -20.91 -9.59 -5.70
C SER A 162 -20.55 -8.10 -5.81
N ALA A 163 -21.34 -7.21 -5.19
CA ALA A 163 -21.10 -5.77 -5.19
C ALA A 163 -19.91 -5.37 -4.30
N GLN A 164 -19.53 -6.20 -3.31
CA GLN A 164 -18.37 -5.95 -2.46
C GLN A 164 -17.06 -5.91 -3.27
N TYR A 165 -16.90 -6.83 -4.24
CA TYR A 165 -15.71 -6.86 -5.09
C TYR A 165 -15.60 -5.59 -5.96
N LEU A 166 -16.71 -5.10 -6.50
CA LEU A 166 -16.72 -3.88 -7.31
C LEU A 166 -16.32 -2.65 -6.50
N VAL A 167 -16.92 -2.47 -5.31
CA VAL A 167 -16.60 -1.35 -4.41
C VAL A 167 -15.16 -1.43 -3.95
N SER A 168 -14.67 -2.62 -3.63
CA SER A 168 -13.28 -2.82 -3.20
C SER A 168 -12.28 -2.52 -4.32
N GLY A 169 -12.60 -2.89 -5.58
CA GLY A 169 -11.79 -2.54 -6.75
C GLY A 169 -11.69 -1.02 -6.94
N ILE A 170 -12.83 -0.32 -6.92
CA ILE A 170 -12.87 1.16 -7.04
C ILE A 170 -12.13 1.82 -5.87
N ALA A 171 -12.33 1.32 -4.65
CA ALA A 171 -11.67 1.82 -3.46
C ALA A 171 -10.16 1.65 -3.51
N MET A 172 -9.63 0.55 -4.05
CA MET A 172 -8.18 0.40 -4.25
C MET A 172 -7.63 1.34 -5.33
N VAL A 173 -8.38 1.58 -6.41
CA VAL A 173 -7.95 2.55 -7.44
C VAL A 173 -7.86 3.96 -6.83
N LEU A 174 -8.88 4.37 -6.08
CA LEU A 174 -8.92 5.71 -5.48
C LEU A 174 -8.04 5.85 -4.23
N GLY A 175 -7.95 4.80 -3.41
CA GLY A 175 -7.30 4.81 -2.11
C GLY A 175 -5.82 4.40 -2.13
N TYR A 176 -5.40 3.54 -3.07
CA TYR A 176 -3.99 3.11 -3.22
C TYR A 176 -3.31 3.73 -4.43
N LEU A 177 -3.99 3.73 -5.59
CA LEU A 177 -3.38 4.16 -6.85
C LEU A 177 -3.14 5.66 -6.87
N LEU A 178 -4.17 6.47 -6.55
CA LEU A 178 -4.03 7.92 -6.53
C LEU A 178 -2.89 8.37 -5.60
N PRO A 179 -2.80 7.90 -4.34
CA PRO A 179 -1.68 8.31 -3.48
C PRO A 179 -0.33 7.79 -3.96
N GLY A 180 -0.29 6.60 -4.56
CA GLY A 180 0.92 6.05 -5.17
C GLY A 180 1.44 6.90 -6.35
N TYR A 181 0.56 7.43 -7.20
CA TYR A 181 0.95 8.34 -8.29
C TYR A 181 1.36 9.72 -7.78
N TYR A 182 0.64 10.26 -6.79
CA TYR A 182 0.96 11.56 -6.19
C TYR A 182 2.34 11.57 -5.51
N LEU A 183 2.68 10.50 -4.78
CA LEU A 183 4.01 10.30 -4.19
C LEU A 183 5.12 10.29 -5.26
N ASN A 184 4.86 9.68 -6.42
CA ASN A 184 5.83 9.59 -7.50
C ASN A 184 6.02 10.92 -8.26
N ASN A 185 4.95 11.70 -8.45
CA ASN A 185 5.02 13.00 -9.15
C ASN A 185 5.67 14.09 -8.29
N ASN A 186 5.32 14.22 -7.00
CA ASN A 186 5.95 15.22 -6.13
C ASN A 186 7.43 14.94 -5.84
N CYS A 187 7.88 13.68 -5.98
CA CYS A 187 9.31 13.35 -5.95
C CYS A 187 10.04 13.77 -7.24
N ARG A 188 9.33 13.93 -8.37
CA ARG A 188 9.87 14.37 -9.68
C ARG A 188 9.75 15.89 -9.92
N GLU A 189 8.78 16.58 -9.35
CA GLU A 189 8.57 18.03 -9.56
C GLU A 189 9.47 18.95 -8.73
N ARG A 190 10.33 18.39 -7.86
CA ARG A 190 11.42 19.16 -7.21
C ARG A 190 12.79 18.88 -7.84
N VAL A 191 12.83 18.52 -9.13
CA VAL A 191 14.05 18.44 -9.94
C VAL A 191 14.32 19.81 -10.54
#